data_AF-A0A644YFT8-F1
#
_entry.id   AF-A0A644YFT8-F1
#
_cell.length_a   1.000
_cell.length_b   1.000
_cell.length_c   1.000
_cell.angle_alpha   90.00
_cell.angle_beta   90.00
_cell.angle_gamma   90.00
#
_symmetry.space_group_name_H-M   'P 1'
#
loop_
_entity.id
_entity.type
_entity.pdbx_description
1 polymer ?
#
loop_
_entity_poly.entity_id
_entity_poly.type
_entity_poly.pdbx_seq_one_letter_code
_entity_poly.pdbx_strand_id
1 'polypeptide(L)'
;MTSKYGTPYFSNYINSEMEPSDVRSMCCRLRLDLRELRKKSGGFFGSGESTGSIGVVTVNLPRIAYLAHDEADFYARLDKMMDIAARSLKTKRDVVTKLLNEGLYPYTRRYLGSFDNHFSTIGLIGMNEATLNAKWIKEDISNPKAHAFARDVLNHMRDRLSDYQEKYGDLYNLEATPAESTTYRLAKHDVKRYPDIITAAKDGETPYYTNSSNLPVSFTDDVFEALDNQDDLQTLYTSGTVFHAFVGEKLPSWKAAATLVRKIAENYTLPYYTLSPTYSICKNHGYINGEKYICDICGETTEVYSRITGYYRPVQNWNEGKTQEFKDRKLYDLEKNDSLDDEPRISHQSEAADKTLEKSVGDEEKLLLFTTKTCPNCQAAKIFLQQANISYEIVEAEKNEDLVSLYEIRSAPTLVVQNGAEYKQYVNASNIRSFAESCCNK
;
A
#
# COMPACT_ATOMS: atom_id res chain seq x y z
N MET A 1 12.15 -21.67 -9.84
CA MET A 1 12.95 -20.44 -9.65
C MET A 1 12.73 -19.84 -8.27
N THR A 2 11.48 -19.58 -7.86
CA THR A 2 11.14 -18.95 -6.58
C THR A 2 11.75 -19.63 -5.37
N SER A 3 11.58 -20.95 -5.23
CA SER A 3 12.14 -21.70 -4.09
C SER A 3 13.66 -21.54 -3.95
N LYS A 4 14.40 -21.41 -5.06
CA LYS A 4 15.87 -21.34 -5.06
C LYS A 4 16.41 -19.90 -4.99
N TYR A 5 15.79 -18.97 -5.70
CA TYR A 5 16.33 -17.62 -5.94
C TYR A 5 15.36 -16.49 -5.55
N GLY A 6 14.19 -16.81 -5.02
CA GLY A 6 13.18 -15.81 -4.65
C GLY A 6 12.58 -15.02 -5.81
N THR A 7 12.66 -15.55 -7.03
CA THR A 7 12.12 -14.91 -8.25
C THR A 7 11.19 -15.87 -9.01
N PRO A 8 10.10 -15.39 -9.62
CA PRO A 8 9.65 -13.99 -9.72
C PRO A 8 8.91 -13.48 -8.47
N TYR A 9 8.45 -12.22 -8.56
CA TYR A 9 7.49 -11.60 -7.64
C TYR A 9 6.09 -12.15 -7.91
N PHE A 10 5.22 -12.09 -6.91
CA PHE A 10 3.82 -12.45 -7.06
C PHE A 10 2.95 -11.20 -6.95
N SER A 11 1.98 -11.12 -7.86
CA SER A 11 0.90 -10.15 -7.83
C SER A 11 -0.38 -10.93 -7.53
N ASN A 12 -1.16 -10.48 -6.55
CA ASN A 12 -2.34 -11.19 -6.11
C ASN A 12 -3.56 -10.77 -6.92
N TYR A 13 -3.94 -11.53 -7.94
CA TYR A 13 -5.19 -11.29 -8.70
C TYR A 13 -6.36 -12.17 -8.20
N ILE A 14 -6.19 -12.88 -7.08
CA ILE A 14 -7.19 -13.83 -6.58
C ILE A 14 -8.10 -13.13 -5.57
N ASN A 15 -7.50 -12.53 -4.54
CA ASN A 15 -8.25 -11.96 -3.41
C ASN A 15 -7.95 -10.46 -3.19
N SER A 16 -7.22 -9.80 -4.09
CA SER A 16 -7.03 -8.35 -4.02
C SER A 16 -8.00 -7.62 -4.94
N GLU A 17 -8.07 -6.29 -4.81
CA GLU A 17 -8.82 -5.40 -5.70
C GLU A 17 -8.19 -5.27 -7.12
N MET A 18 -7.12 -6.01 -7.42
CA MET A 18 -6.46 -5.96 -8.73
C MET A 18 -7.19 -6.81 -9.76
N GLU A 19 -7.45 -6.21 -10.92
CA GLU A 19 -8.02 -6.91 -12.05
C GLU A 19 -6.93 -7.29 -13.08
N PRO A 20 -6.99 -8.46 -13.74
CA PRO A 20 -6.04 -8.83 -14.78
C PRO A 20 -5.94 -7.80 -15.93
N SER A 21 -7.01 -7.02 -16.14
CA SER A 21 -7.07 -5.92 -17.10
C SER A 21 -6.21 -4.72 -16.70
N ASP A 22 -5.91 -4.54 -15.41
CA ASP A 22 -5.09 -3.42 -14.88
C ASP A 22 -3.65 -3.45 -15.41
N VAL A 23 -3.12 -4.64 -15.71
CA VAL A 23 -1.79 -4.81 -16.32
C VAL A 23 -1.72 -4.17 -17.71
N ARG A 24 -2.84 -4.17 -18.44
CA ARG A 24 -2.91 -3.73 -19.85
C ARG A 24 -3.55 -2.34 -20.02
N SER A 25 -4.37 -1.90 -19.07
CA SER A 25 -5.19 -0.69 -19.19
C SER A 25 -4.39 0.62 -19.18
N MET A 26 -3.12 0.59 -18.76
CA MET A 26 -2.23 1.76 -18.76
C MET A 26 -1.55 2.02 -20.12
N CYS A 27 -1.55 1.05 -21.04
CA CYS A 27 -0.77 1.12 -22.28
C CYS A 27 -1.39 2.00 -23.36
N CYS A 28 -2.72 2.00 -23.50
CA CYS A 28 -3.37 2.61 -24.65
C CYS A 28 -4.81 3.02 -24.29
N ARG A 29 -5.06 4.34 -24.31
CA ARG A 29 -6.38 4.95 -24.62
C ARG A 29 -7.39 5.21 -23.48
N LEU A 30 -7.01 5.15 -22.20
CA LEU A 30 -7.81 5.73 -21.11
C LEU A 30 -7.17 7.03 -20.62
N ARG A 31 -7.88 8.16 -20.74
CA ARG A 31 -7.62 9.31 -19.87
C ARG A 31 -8.02 8.87 -18.47
N LEU A 32 -7.06 8.86 -17.56
CA LEU A 32 -7.27 8.50 -16.18
C LEU A 32 -8.19 9.56 -15.54
N ASP A 33 -9.28 9.11 -14.90
CA ASP A 33 -10.21 10.01 -14.20
C ASP A 33 -9.52 10.60 -12.98
N LEU A 34 -9.37 11.92 -12.95
CA LEU A 34 -8.70 12.65 -11.87
C LEU A 34 -9.50 12.66 -10.55
N ARG A 35 -10.78 12.27 -10.59
CA ARG A 35 -11.67 12.17 -9.42
C ARG A 35 -11.48 10.86 -8.64
N GLU A 36 -10.80 9.89 -9.22
CA GLU A 36 -10.48 8.62 -8.56
C GLU A 36 -8.97 8.56 -8.25
N LEU A 37 -8.62 8.18 -7.02
CA LEU A 37 -7.26 7.74 -6.68
C LEU A 37 -7.04 6.34 -7.24
N ARG A 38 -6.71 6.27 -8.52
CA ARG A 38 -6.47 4.98 -9.18
C ARG A 38 -5.14 4.37 -8.74
N LYS A 39 -5.16 3.06 -8.55
CA LYS A 39 -3.97 2.28 -8.22
C LYS A 39 -3.10 2.12 -9.47
N LYS A 40 -1.79 2.33 -9.32
CA LYS A 40 -0.83 2.03 -10.39
C LYS A 40 -0.73 0.52 -10.54
N SER A 41 -0.89 0.00 -11.75
CA SER A 41 -0.61 -1.42 -12.01
C SER A 41 0.89 -1.69 -11.98
N GLY A 42 1.28 -2.74 -11.27
CA GLY A 42 2.67 -3.11 -11.05
C GLY A 42 3.18 -2.84 -9.64
N GLY A 43 3.87 -3.83 -9.07
CA GLY A 43 4.61 -3.66 -7.82
C GLY A 43 5.84 -2.79 -8.04
N PHE A 44 6.74 -2.76 -7.06
CA PHE A 44 7.92 -1.87 -7.09
C PHE A 44 8.76 -1.94 -8.40
N PHE A 45 8.76 -3.08 -9.12
CA PHE A 45 9.48 -3.29 -10.40
C PHE A 45 8.59 -3.63 -11.61
N GLY A 46 7.28 -3.40 -11.53
CA GLY A 46 6.33 -3.95 -12.51
C GLY A 46 5.39 -2.94 -13.17
N SER A 47 5.76 -1.65 -13.24
CA SER A 47 4.89 -0.59 -13.79
C SER A 47 4.24 -1.02 -15.11
N GLY A 48 2.94 -0.76 -15.26
CA GLY A 48 2.24 -0.94 -16.55
C GLY A 48 2.95 -0.20 -17.70
N GLU A 49 2.68 -0.63 -18.93
CA GLU A 49 3.26 0.01 -20.13
C GLU A 49 2.82 1.49 -20.22
N SER A 50 3.72 2.37 -20.68
CA SER A 50 3.47 3.82 -20.85
C SER A 50 3.09 4.61 -19.57
N THR A 51 3.38 4.09 -18.37
CA THR A 51 3.22 4.79 -17.09
C THR A 51 4.50 4.74 -16.25
N GLY A 52 4.59 5.61 -15.25
CA GLY A 52 5.76 5.77 -14.40
C GLY A 52 5.54 6.82 -13.33
N SER A 53 6.61 7.35 -12.75
CA SER A 53 6.56 8.47 -11.82
C SER A 53 7.54 9.56 -12.27
N ILE A 54 7.10 10.82 -12.24
CA ILE A 54 7.96 11.99 -12.50
C ILE A 54 8.99 12.17 -11.39
N GLY A 55 8.66 11.71 -10.18
CA GLY A 55 9.55 11.80 -9.03
C GLY A 55 8.86 11.33 -7.77
N VAL A 56 9.69 11.04 -6.78
CA VAL A 56 9.26 10.58 -5.45
C VAL A 56 9.76 11.58 -4.41
N VAL A 57 8.89 11.98 -3.49
CA VAL A 57 9.26 12.69 -2.25
C VAL A 57 8.79 11.85 -1.07
N THR A 58 9.70 11.47 -0.19
CA THR A 58 9.40 10.64 0.98
C THR A 58 9.28 11.51 2.23
N VAL A 59 8.16 11.35 2.96
CA VAL A 59 7.89 12.01 4.23
C VAL A 59 8.50 11.21 5.38
N ASN A 60 9.27 11.89 6.24
CA ASN A 60 9.89 11.34 7.45
C ASN A 60 8.90 11.35 8.61
N LEU A 61 8.11 10.29 8.78
CA LEU A 61 7.08 10.20 9.82
C LEU A 61 7.66 10.18 11.25
N PRO A 62 8.76 9.47 11.56
CA PRO A 62 9.36 9.47 12.90
C PRO A 62 9.66 10.88 13.42
N ARG A 63 10.24 11.73 12.57
CA ARG A 63 10.55 13.12 12.92
C ARG A 63 9.28 13.93 13.18
N ILE A 64 8.22 13.72 12.41
CA ILE A 64 6.95 14.43 12.61
C ILE A 64 6.36 14.04 13.96
N ALA A 65 6.29 12.74 14.27
CA ALA A 65 5.76 12.22 15.53
C ALA A 65 6.56 12.69 16.74
N TYR A 66 7.90 12.63 16.67
CA TYR A 66 8.79 13.10 17.74
C TYR A 66 8.57 14.60 18.07
N LEU A 67 8.43 15.43 17.04
CA LEU A 67 8.24 16.87 17.20
C LEU A 67 6.81 17.27 17.59
N ALA A 68 5.83 16.43 17.33
CA ALA A 68 4.44 16.71 17.62
C ALA A 68 4.17 16.73 19.13
N HIS A 69 3.27 17.60 19.55
CA HIS A 69 2.78 17.63 20.93
C HIS A 69 1.70 16.57 21.16
N ASP A 70 0.76 16.47 20.22
CA ASP A 70 -0.38 15.57 20.22
C ASP A 70 -0.69 15.14 18.77
N GLU A 71 -1.75 14.35 18.61
CA GLU A 71 -2.21 13.83 17.33
C GLU A 71 -2.64 14.93 16.35
N ALA A 72 -3.28 15.99 16.83
CA ALA A 72 -3.71 17.09 15.98
C ALA A 72 -2.50 17.86 15.42
N ASP A 73 -1.48 18.12 16.24
CA ASP A 73 -0.21 18.72 15.82
C ASP A 73 0.55 17.80 14.83
N PHE A 74 0.47 16.48 15.00
CA PHE A 74 1.02 15.53 14.04
C PHE A 74 0.41 15.70 12.64
N TYR A 75 -0.92 15.69 12.54
CA TYR A 75 -1.59 15.83 11.24
C TYR A 75 -1.33 17.19 10.60
N ALA A 76 -1.32 18.27 11.38
CA ALA A 76 -0.98 19.61 10.88
C ALA A 76 0.45 19.68 10.29
N ARG A 77 1.41 18.99 10.93
CA ARG A 77 2.80 18.89 10.43
C ARG A 77 2.91 17.99 9.21
N LEU A 78 2.18 16.88 9.19
CA LEU A 78 2.08 15.98 8.05
C LEU A 78 1.54 16.72 6.83
N ASP A 79 0.43 17.44 6.98
CA ASP A 79 -0.17 18.26 5.92
C ASP A 79 0.82 19.27 5.36
N LYS A 80 1.52 20.00 6.24
CA LYS A 80 2.55 20.94 5.81
C LYS A 80 3.64 20.27 4.98
N MET A 81 4.10 19.07 5.36
CA MET A 81 5.12 18.34 4.61
C MET A 81 4.58 17.82 3.29
N MET A 82 3.35 17.32 3.25
CA MET A 82 2.69 16.85 2.03
C MET A 82 2.43 18.00 1.04
N ASP A 83 2.02 19.18 1.52
CA ASP A 83 1.83 20.38 0.71
C ASP A 83 3.13 20.84 0.05
N ILE A 84 4.26 20.73 0.77
CA ILE A 84 5.59 21.02 0.23
C ILE A 84 5.98 19.96 -0.81
N ALA A 85 5.76 18.68 -0.51
CA ALA A 85 6.06 17.57 -1.41
C ALA A 85 5.28 17.70 -2.73
N ALA A 86 3.97 17.94 -2.66
CA ALA A 86 3.11 18.10 -3.83
C ALA A 86 3.56 19.28 -4.70
N ARG A 87 3.81 20.46 -4.11
CA ARG A 87 4.33 21.62 -4.85
C ARG A 87 5.70 21.35 -5.49
N SER A 88 6.58 20.63 -4.81
CA SER A 88 7.89 20.26 -5.35
C SER A 88 7.75 19.33 -6.55
N LEU A 89 6.88 18.32 -6.47
CA LEU A 89 6.61 17.38 -7.55
C LEU A 89 5.95 18.07 -8.75
N LYS A 90 4.98 18.96 -8.50
CA LYS A 90 4.37 19.81 -9.54
C LYS A 90 5.42 20.64 -10.26
N THR A 91 6.26 21.36 -9.52
CA THR A 91 7.34 22.17 -10.09
C THR A 91 8.27 21.31 -10.95
N LYS A 92 8.64 20.12 -10.47
CA LYS A 92 9.47 19.18 -11.23
C LYS A 92 8.78 18.76 -12.52
N ARG A 93 7.50 18.40 -12.46
CA ARG A 93 6.68 18.01 -13.63
C ARG A 93 6.68 19.11 -14.69
N ASP A 94 6.39 20.34 -14.30
CA ASP A 94 6.30 21.46 -15.23
C ASP A 94 7.66 21.67 -15.95
N VAL A 95 8.77 21.56 -15.21
CA VAL A 95 10.12 21.65 -15.78
C VAL A 95 10.41 20.49 -16.75
N VAL A 96 10.19 19.24 -16.35
CA VAL A 96 10.51 18.10 -17.24
C VAL A 96 9.61 18.06 -18.47
N THR A 97 8.34 18.44 -18.35
CA THR A 97 7.41 18.56 -19.48
C THR A 97 7.84 19.67 -20.43
N LYS A 98 8.28 20.82 -19.91
CA LYS A 98 8.85 21.90 -20.75
C LYS A 98 10.06 21.39 -21.55
N LEU A 99 11.02 20.75 -20.89
CA LEU A 99 12.24 20.24 -21.53
C LEU A 99 11.93 19.13 -22.57
N LEU A 100 10.90 18.30 -22.33
CA LEU A 100 10.40 17.32 -23.30
C LEU A 100 9.89 18.02 -24.57
N ASN A 101 9.08 19.07 -24.40
CA ASN A 101 8.50 19.82 -25.51
C ASN A 101 9.56 20.59 -26.31
N GLU A 102 10.59 21.10 -25.64
CA GLU A 102 11.76 21.75 -26.24
C GLU A 102 12.72 20.75 -26.93
N GLY A 103 12.47 19.44 -26.83
CA GLY A 103 13.20 18.41 -27.58
C GLY A 103 14.43 17.84 -26.88
N LEU A 104 14.62 18.11 -25.57
CA LEU A 104 15.77 17.60 -24.82
C LEU A 104 15.66 16.13 -24.40
N TYR A 105 14.48 15.51 -24.59
CA TYR A 105 14.27 14.08 -24.38
C TYR A 105 13.78 13.40 -25.66
N PRO A 106 14.61 13.30 -26.72
CA PRO A 106 14.18 12.84 -28.04
C PRO A 106 13.64 11.41 -28.04
N TYR A 107 14.29 10.49 -27.29
CA TYR A 107 13.81 9.11 -27.18
C TYR A 107 12.52 9.01 -26.36
N THR A 108 12.44 9.68 -25.21
CA THR A 108 11.22 9.72 -24.41
C THR A 108 10.05 10.27 -25.21
N ARG A 109 10.24 11.38 -25.93
CA ARG A 109 9.20 11.94 -26.80
C ARG A 109 8.78 10.97 -27.90
N ARG A 110 9.73 10.24 -28.50
CA ARG A 110 9.46 9.31 -29.60
C ARG A 110 8.68 8.06 -29.17
N TYR A 111 8.96 7.53 -27.98
CA TYR A 111 8.40 6.25 -27.51
C TYR A 111 7.26 6.42 -26.51
N LEU A 112 7.30 7.46 -25.67
CA LEU A 112 6.31 7.73 -24.63
C LEU A 112 5.35 8.88 -25.02
N GLY A 113 5.84 9.89 -25.74
CA GLY A 113 5.03 11.05 -26.16
C GLY A 113 4.90 12.13 -25.10
N SER A 114 4.22 11.84 -23.97
CA SER A 114 3.97 12.78 -22.87
C SER A 114 4.12 12.13 -21.49
N PHE A 115 4.04 12.94 -20.43
CA PHE A 115 4.06 12.46 -19.05
C PHE A 115 2.66 12.40 -18.41
N ASP A 116 1.59 12.48 -19.19
CA ASP A 116 0.22 12.62 -18.68
C ASP A 116 -0.21 11.40 -17.84
N ASN A 117 0.30 10.20 -18.19
CA ASN A 117 0.04 8.96 -17.47
C ASN A 117 1.08 8.66 -16.37
N HIS A 118 1.98 9.61 -16.05
CA HIS A 118 2.95 9.45 -14.98
C HIS A 118 2.41 10.06 -13.70
N PHE A 119 2.71 9.43 -12.57
CA PHE A 119 2.33 9.91 -11.25
C PHE A 119 3.37 10.90 -10.66
N SER A 120 2.91 11.72 -9.73
CA SER A 120 3.71 12.47 -8.78
C SER A 120 3.65 11.73 -7.45
N THR A 121 4.73 11.09 -7.04
CA THR A 121 4.69 10.11 -5.94
C THR A 121 5.09 10.71 -4.62
N ILE A 122 4.21 10.60 -3.62
CA ILE A 122 4.53 10.88 -2.23
C ILE A 122 4.64 9.55 -1.50
N GLY A 123 5.78 9.32 -0.87
CA GLY A 123 6.01 8.12 -0.07
C GLY A 123 6.21 8.45 1.39
N LEU A 124 6.33 7.41 2.20
CA LEU A 124 6.60 7.52 3.64
C LEU A 124 7.65 6.51 4.10
N ILE A 125 8.19 6.75 5.28
CA ILE A 125 9.18 5.89 5.94
C ILE A 125 8.97 5.92 7.45
N GLY A 126 9.22 4.80 8.13
CA GLY A 126 9.29 4.71 9.58
C GLY A 126 7.95 4.85 10.29
N MET A 127 6.85 4.27 9.78
CA MET A 127 5.57 4.33 10.51
C MET A 127 5.69 3.70 11.91
N ASN A 128 6.38 2.58 12.04
CA ASN A 128 6.63 1.95 13.34
C ASN A 128 7.37 2.88 14.31
N GLU A 129 8.44 3.55 13.86
CA GLU A 129 9.13 4.49 14.73
C GLU A 129 8.31 5.78 14.95
N ALA A 130 7.40 6.13 14.05
CA ALA A 130 6.44 7.21 14.28
C ALA A 130 5.48 6.87 15.43
N THR A 131 4.95 5.64 15.51
CA THR A 131 4.07 5.23 16.62
C THR A 131 4.82 5.17 17.95
N LEU A 132 6.09 4.74 17.93
CA LEU A 132 6.96 4.75 19.11
C LEU A 132 7.29 6.16 19.60
N ASN A 133 7.61 7.09 18.69
CA ASN A 133 7.94 8.48 19.03
C ASN A 133 6.69 9.34 19.35
N ALA A 134 5.49 8.93 18.91
CA ALA A 134 4.25 9.64 19.18
C ALA A 134 3.91 9.59 20.67
N LYS A 135 3.94 10.75 21.35
CA LYS A 135 3.76 10.87 22.81
C LYS A 135 2.43 10.31 23.32
N TRP A 136 1.41 10.25 22.45
CA TRP A 136 0.07 9.74 22.74
C TRP A 136 -0.13 8.26 22.37
N ILE A 137 0.83 7.62 21.68
CA ILE A 137 0.79 6.20 21.30
C ILE A 137 1.82 5.41 22.12
N LYS A 138 3.12 5.62 21.87
CA LYS A 138 4.27 4.96 22.54
C LYS A 138 4.26 3.43 22.48
N GLU A 139 3.73 2.88 21.41
CA GLU A 139 3.66 1.44 21.16
C GLU A 139 4.13 1.17 19.73
N ASP A 140 4.68 -0.01 19.48
CA ASP A 140 5.05 -0.44 18.13
C ASP A 140 3.81 -0.75 17.30
N ILE A 141 3.97 -0.82 15.97
CA ILE A 141 2.85 -0.91 15.02
C ILE A 141 2.01 -2.19 15.17
N SER A 142 2.51 -3.25 15.82
CA SER A 142 1.72 -4.47 16.09
C SER A 142 0.65 -4.27 17.17
N ASN A 143 0.78 -3.23 18.00
CA ASN A 143 -0.24 -2.91 18.99
C ASN A 143 -1.51 -2.40 18.29
N PRO A 144 -2.72 -2.89 18.63
CA PRO A 144 -3.97 -2.49 17.95
C PRO A 144 -4.20 -0.96 17.89
N LYS A 145 -3.77 -0.22 18.92
CA LYS A 145 -3.89 1.24 18.96
C LYS A 145 -2.93 1.92 17.98
N ALA A 146 -1.68 1.43 17.90
CA ALA A 146 -0.68 1.93 16.97
C ALA A 146 -1.01 1.55 15.52
N HIS A 147 -1.52 0.34 15.31
CA HIS A 147 -2.00 -0.15 14.01
C HIS A 147 -3.16 0.71 13.49
N ALA A 148 -4.14 1.01 14.33
CA ALA A 148 -5.24 1.91 13.99
C ALA A 148 -4.74 3.30 13.59
N PHE A 149 -3.81 3.88 14.35
CA PHE A 149 -3.18 5.16 14.01
C PHE A 149 -2.44 5.08 12.66
N ALA A 150 -1.67 4.03 12.40
CA ALA A 150 -0.98 3.84 11.13
C ALA A 150 -1.96 3.81 9.94
N ARG A 151 -3.07 3.09 10.08
CA ARG A 151 -4.16 3.07 9.08
C ARG A 151 -4.76 4.45 8.86
N ASP A 152 -5.03 5.18 9.93
CA ASP A 152 -5.63 6.53 9.84
C ASP A 152 -4.66 7.53 9.18
N VAL A 153 -3.36 7.43 9.46
CA VAL A 153 -2.34 8.21 8.75
C VAL A 153 -2.30 7.89 7.26
N LEU A 154 -2.33 6.61 6.88
CA LEU A 154 -2.33 6.21 5.46
C LEU A 154 -3.59 6.71 4.74
N ASN A 155 -4.77 6.61 5.35
CA ASN A 155 -6.01 7.14 4.79
C ASN A 155 -5.97 8.66 4.65
N HIS A 156 -5.52 9.38 5.68
CA HIS A 156 -5.34 10.83 5.60
C HIS A 156 -4.40 11.21 4.45
N MET A 157 -3.28 10.51 4.29
CA MET A 157 -2.37 10.75 3.16
C MET A 157 -3.05 10.50 1.82
N ARG A 158 -3.92 9.48 1.69
CA ARG A 158 -4.71 9.26 0.46
C ARG A 158 -5.64 10.43 0.20
N ASP A 159 -6.40 10.89 1.18
CA ASP A 159 -7.34 12.00 1.01
C ASP A 159 -6.61 13.27 0.52
N ARG A 160 -5.46 13.58 1.13
CA ARG A 160 -4.60 14.69 0.69
C ARG A 160 -4.10 14.52 -0.75
N LEU A 161 -3.77 13.31 -1.19
CA LEU A 161 -3.37 13.06 -2.57
C LEU A 161 -4.52 13.33 -3.54
N SER A 162 -5.75 13.00 -3.17
CA SER A 162 -6.95 13.32 -3.96
C SER A 162 -7.09 14.82 -4.16
N ASP A 163 -6.97 15.59 -3.06
CA ASP A 163 -7.00 17.06 -3.11
C ASP A 163 -5.92 17.62 -4.05
N TYR A 164 -4.73 17.02 -4.08
CA TYR A 164 -3.66 17.44 -4.98
C TYR A 164 -3.94 17.08 -6.44
N GLN A 165 -4.60 15.95 -6.72
CA GLN A 165 -5.00 15.62 -8.09
C GLN A 165 -5.96 16.66 -8.65
N GLU A 166 -6.98 17.02 -7.87
CA GLU A 166 -7.94 18.05 -8.27
C GLU A 166 -7.28 19.42 -8.41
N LYS A 167 -6.44 19.80 -7.44
CA LYS A 167 -5.79 21.11 -7.40
C LYS A 167 -4.79 21.33 -8.54
N TYR A 168 -3.99 20.31 -8.88
CA TYR A 168 -2.91 20.46 -9.86
C TYR A 168 -3.25 19.88 -11.24
N GLY A 169 -4.32 19.09 -11.35
CA GLY A 169 -4.69 18.39 -12.59
C GLY A 169 -3.71 17.29 -12.99
N ASP A 170 -2.95 16.75 -12.03
CA ASP A 170 -1.90 15.75 -12.23
C ASP A 170 -2.19 14.51 -11.39
N LEU A 171 -1.72 13.34 -11.82
CA LEU A 171 -1.88 12.11 -11.06
C LEU A 171 -0.95 12.08 -9.84
N TYR A 172 -1.47 11.65 -8.70
CA TYR A 172 -0.72 11.48 -7.45
C TYR A 172 -0.95 10.07 -6.89
N ASN A 173 0.09 9.51 -6.28
CA ASN A 173 0.03 8.17 -5.68
C ASN A 173 0.80 8.11 -4.36
N LEU A 174 0.36 7.19 -3.51
CA LEU A 174 1.02 6.82 -2.26
C LEU A 174 1.90 5.60 -2.51
N GLU A 175 3.16 5.69 -2.09
CA GLU A 175 4.15 4.60 -2.26
C GLU A 175 4.79 4.19 -0.93
N ALA A 176 4.90 2.88 -0.73
CA ALA A 176 5.72 2.31 0.32
C ALA A 176 7.19 2.46 -0.09
N THR A 177 7.81 3.59 0.27
CA THR A 177 9.16 3.94 -0.20
C THR A 177 10.12 2.79 0.14
N PRO A 178 10.86 2.22 -0.84
CA PRO A 178 11.82 1.12 -0.58
C PRO A 178 12.99 1.55 0.30
N ALA A 179 13.26 2.86 0.29
CA ALA A 179 14.11 3.57 1.22
C ALA A 179 15.50 2.94 1.43
N GLU A 180 16.13 2.37 0.39
CA GLU A 180 17.44 1.71 0.51
C GLU A 180 18.47 2.58 1.21
N SER A 181 18.64 3.83 0.75
CA SER A 181 19.51 4.83 1.39
C SER A 181 18.73 5.74 2.35
N THR A 182 17.46 5.99 2.08
CA THR A 182 16.61 6.93 2.83
C THR A 182 16.43 6.51 4.29
N THR A 183 16.28 5.21 4.55
CA THR A 183 16.15 4.66 5.92
C THR A 183 17.30 5.10 6.82
N TYR A 184 18.54 4.78 6.43
CA TYR A 184 19.74 5.13 7.17
C TYR A 184 19.97 6.64 7.20
N ARG A 185 19.84 7.31 6.05
CA ARG A 185 20.15 8.72 5.91
C ARG A 185 19.29 9.57 6.84
N LEU A 186 17.98 9.33 6.87
CA LEU A 186 17.07 10.13 7.70
C LEU A 186 17.31 9.85 9.18
N ALA A 187 17.38 8.58 9.59
CA ALA A 187 17.64 8.19 10.97
C ALA A 187 18.97 8.77 11.49
N LYS A 188 20.05 8.70 10.70
CA LYS A 188 21.34 9.31 11.03
C LYS A 188 21.25 10.82 11.28
N HIS A 189 20.53 11.53 10.41
CA HIS A 189 20.35 12.97 10.57
C HIS A 189 19.47 13.32 11.76
N ASP A 190 18.48 12.48 12.05
CA ASP A 190 17.61 12.61 13.20
C ASP A 190 18.36 12.39 14.51
N VAL A 191 19.04 11.26 14.69
CA VAL A 191 19.84 10.98 15.89
C VAL A 191 20.89 12.05 16.15
N LYS A 192 21.53 12.58 15.09
CA LYS A 192 22.48 13.70 15.24
C LYS A 192 21.83 14.97 15.81
N ARG A 193 20.57 15.23 15.48
CA ARG A 193 19.85 16.46 15.86
C ARG A 193 19.03 16.30 17.15
N TYR A 194 18.50 15.10 17.35
CA TYR A 194 17.60 14.68 18.42
C TYR A 194 18.13 13.35 18.97
N PRO A 195 19.13 13.36 19.87
CA PRO A 195 19.78 12.12 20.31
C PRO A 195 18.86 11.11 21.00
N ASP A 196 17.71 11.53 21.49
CA ASP A 196 16.68 10.74 22.16
C ASP A 196 15.53 10.29 21.23
N ILE A 197 15.60 10.59 19.93
CA ILE A 197 14.61 10.09 18.97
C ILE A 197 14.73 8.57 18.81
N ILE A 198 13.61 7.87 18.88
CA ILE A 198 13.58 6.41 18.75
C ILE A 198 13.78 6.04 17.27
N THR A 199 14.69 5.09 17.02
CA THR A 199 14.92 4.47 15.71
C THR A 199 14.69 2.96 15.81
N ALA A 200 14.77 2.22 14.71
CA ALA A 200 14.60 0.76 14.73
C ALA A 200 15.81 0.03 15.35
N ALA A 201 17.00 0.63 15.29
CA ALA A 201 18.22 0.05 15.84
C ALA A 201 18.29 0.24 17.37
N LYS A 202 19.01 -0.65 18.05
CA LYS A 202 19.25 -0.52 19.49
C LYS A 202 20.26 0.59 19.77
N ASP A 203 20.28 1.06 21.02
CA ASP A 203 21.23 2.07 21.46
C ASP A 203 22.68 1.67 21.18
N GLY A 204 23.43 2.56 20.51
CA GLY A 204 24.83 2.35 20.14
C GLY A 204 25.03 1.61 18.81
N GLU A 205 23.97 1.13 18.16
CA GLU A 205 24.03 0.53 16.83
C GLU A 205 23.84 1.57 15.72
N THR A 206 23.97 1.14 14.46
CA THR A 206 23.76 2.03 13.31
C THR A 206 22.27 2.35 13.16
N PRO A 207 21.84 3.62 13.27
CA PRO A 207 20.42 3.95 13.29
C PRO A 207 19.78 3.80 11.90
N TYR A 208 18.59 3.23 11.84
CA TYR A 208 17.77 3.14 10.63
C TYR A 208 16.29 3.22 10.99
N TYR A 209 15.44 3.49 10.00
CA TYR A 209 13.98 3.44 10.16
C TYR A 209 13.40 2.24 9.42
N THR A 210 12.38 1.63 10.01
CA THR A 210 11.63 0.54 9.39
C THR A 210 11.00 1.01 8.10
N ASN A 211 11.06 0.17 7.06
CA ASN A 211 10.59 0.55 5.74
C ASN A 211 9.10 0.87 5.75
N SER A 212 8.70 1.99 5.15
CA SER A 212 7.28 2.35 4.94
C SER A 212 6.43 2.18 6.22
N SER A 213 5.41 1.33 6.16
CA SER A 213 4.57 0.91 7.29
C SER A 213 4.74 -0.57 7.65
N ASN A 214 5.94 -1.10 7.42
CA ASN A 214 6.23 -2.50 7.72
C ASN A 214 6.35 -2.71 9.24
N LEU A 215 6.17 -3.95 9.66
CA LEU A 215 6.54 -4.41 11.00
C LEU A 215 8.04 -4.22 11.27
N PRO A 216 8.44 -4.08 12.54
CA PRO A 216 9.84 -4.22 12.94
C PRO A 216 10.43 -5.51 12.39
N VAL A 217 11.66 -5.45 11.84
CA VAL A 217 12.28 -6.63 11.19
C VAL A 217 12.57 -7.78 12.15
N SER A 218 12.54 -7.53 13.45
CA SER A 218 12.75 -8.50 14.53
C SER A 218 11.46 -9.05 15.15
N PHE A 219 10.28 -8.63 14.67
CA PHE A 219 8.99 -8.85 15.32
C PHE A 219 8.63 -10.35 15.51
N THR A 220 8.54 -11.11 14.41
CA THR A 220 8.11 -12.51 14.45
C THR A 220 8.86 -13.37 13.41
N ASP A 221 8.95 -14.68 13.66
CA ASP A 221 9.36 -15.70 12.69
C ASP A 221 8.15 -16.41 12.04
N ASP A 222 6.92 -16.06 12.43
CA ASP A 222 5.70 -16.56 11.78
C ASP A 222 5.28 -15.62 10.64
N VAL A 223 5.30 -16.15 9.41
CA VAL A 223 4.92 -15.38 8.21
C VAL A 223 3.43 -15.03 8.21
N PHE A 224 2.57 -15.86 8.78
CA PHE A 224 1.13 -15.63 8.81
C PHE A 224 0.75 -14.59 9.86
N GLU A 225 1.38 -14.62 11.04
CA GLU A 225 1.25 -13.52 12.01
C GLU A 225 1.69 -12.17 11.40
N ALA A 226 2.80 -12.17 10.64
CA ALA A 226 3.25 -10.97 9.95
C ALA A 226 2.28 -10.52 8.84
N LEU A 227 1.66 -11.45 8.12
CA LEU A 227 0.66 -11.15 7.09
C LEU A 227 -0.64 -10.61 7.71
N ASP A 228 -1.13 -11.21 8.79
CA ASP A 228 -2.32 -10.76 9.55
C ASP A 228 -2.17 -9.30 10.01
N ASN A 229 -0.96 -8.90 10.40
CA ASN A 229 -0.63 -7.53 10.82
C ASN A 229 -0.29 -6.57 9.67
N GLN A 230 -0.23 -7.03 8.42
CA GLN A 230 0.22 -6.20 7.29
C GLN A 230 -0.83 -6.09 6.19
N ASP A 231 -1.74 -7.05 6.06
CA ASP A 231 -2.63 -7.14 4.92
C ASP A 231 -3.41 -5.84 4.68
N ASP A 232 -4.10 -5.35 5.72
CA ASP A 232 -4.92 -4.14 5.63
C ASP A 232 -4.07 -2.90 5.32
N LEU A 233 -2.93 -2.70 5.99
CA LEU A 233 -2.04 -1.56 5.76
C LEU A 233 -1.47 -1.56 4.33
N GLN A 234 -1.09 -2.74 3.80
CA GLN A 234 -0.50 -2.82 2.46
C GLN A 234 -1.53 -2.50 1.37
N THR A 235 -2.82 -2.78 1.58
CA THR A 235 -3.89 -2.45 0.61
C THR A 235 -4.15 -0.95 0.48
N LEU A 236 -3.72 -0.15 1.47
CA LEU A 236 -3.91 1.30 1.49
C LEU A 236 -2.94 2.05 0.58
N TYR A 237 -1.83 1.44 0.19
CA TYR A 237 -0.97 2.04 -0.82
C TYR A 237 -1.64 2.00 -2.20
N THR A 238 -1.65 3.14 -2.89
CA THR A 238 -2.16 3.21 -4.25
C THR A 238 -1.13 2.81 -5.30
N SER A 239 0.11 2.54 -4.88
CA SER A 239 1.17 2.04 -5.75
C SER A 239 2.36 1.53 -4.94
N GLY A 240 3.23 0.75 -5.58
CA GLY A 240 4.59 0.54 -5.07
C GLY A 240 4.65 0.02 -3.64
N THR A 241 3.88 -1.01 -3.34
CA THR A 241 3.97 -1.81 -2.10
C THR A 241 4.43 -3.23 -2.42
N VAL A 242 5.07 -3.88 -1.44
CA VAL A 242 5.44 -5.29 -1.48
C VAL A 242 5.68 -5.82 -0.07
N PHE A 243 5.08 -6.98 0.24
CA PHE A 243 5.43 -7.78 1.41
C PHE A 243 6.60 -8.72 1.09
N HIS A 244 7.65 -8.70 1.93
CA HIS A 244 8.81 -9.57 1.76
C HIS A 244 8.79 -10.70 2.79
N ALA A 245 8.47 -11.92 2.35
CA ALA A 245 8.65 -13.11 3.16
C ALA A 245 10.15 -13.52 3.14
N PHE A 246 10.93 -13.03 4.12
CA PHE A 246 12.35 -13.39 4.27
C PHE A 246 12.52 -14.78 4.91
N VAL A 247 12.50 -15.83 4.09
CA VAL A 247 12.42 -17.25 4.51
C VAL A 247 13.77 -17.91 4.87
N GLY A 248 14.82 -17.10 5.06
CA GLY A 248 16.15 -17.56 5.46
C GLY A 248 16.93 -18.24 4.36
N GLU A 249 16.67 -19.51 4.06
CA GLU A 249 17.35 -20.25 3.00
C GLU A 249 16.38 -20.74 1.92
N LYS A 250 16.87 -21.48 0.92
CA LYS A 250 16.01 -21.98 -0.15
C LYS A 250 14.89 -22.84 0.45
N LEU A 251 13.66 -22.72 -0.07
CA LEU A 251 12.57 -23.57 0.39
C LEU A 251 12.85 -25.05 0.07
N PRO A 252 12.38 -26.01 0.91
CA PRO A 252 12.66 -27.44 0.76
C PRO A 252 12.30 -28.00 -0.63
N SER A 253 11.23 -27.48 -1.23
CA SER A 253 10.84 -27.84 -2.60
C SER A 253 10.09 -26.71 -3.31
N TRP A 254 9.97 -26.83 -4.64
CA TRP A 254 9.10 -25.96 -5.41
C TRP A 254 7.62 -26.11 -5.03
N LYS A 255 7.20 -27.28 -4.54
CA LYS A 255 5.84 -27.53 -4.06
C LYS A 255 5.54 -26.72 -2.80
N ALA A 256 6.47 -26.70 -1.84
CA ALA A 256 6.34 -25.87 -0.64
C ALA A 256 6.18 -24.38 -0.99
N ALA A 257 6.99 -23.89 -1.94
CA ALA A 257 6.85 -22.52 -2.43
C ALA A 257 5.49 -22.27 -3.10
N ALA A 258 5.01 -23.21 -3.92
CA ALA A 258 3.70 -23.09 -4.58
C ALA A 258 2.54 -23.11 -3.56
N THR A 259 2.60 -23.97 -2.55
CA THR A 259 1.62 -24.02 -1.46
C THR A 259 1.58 -22.71 -0.67
N LEU A 260 2.74 -22.17 -0.28
CA LEU A 260 2.80 -20.90 0.45
C LEU A 260 2.24 -19.74 -0.39
N VAL A 261 2.63 -19.63 -1.66
CA VAL A 261 2.10 -18.62 -2.58
C VAL A 261 0.59 -18.72 -2.71
N ARG A 262 0.07 -19.95 -2.89
CA ARG A 262 -1.37 -20.21 -2.96
C ARG A 262 -2.08 -19.76 -1.68
N LYS A 263 -1.60 -20.19 -0.51
CA LYS A 263 -2.19 -19.81 0.78
C LYS A 263 -2.21 -18.29 0.96
N ILE A 264 -1.12 -17.60 0.62
CA ILE A 264 -1.09 -16.13 0.70
C ILE A 264 -2.15 -15.53 -0.25
N ALA A 265 -2.19 -15.95 -1.51
CA ALA A 265 -3.13 -15.41 -2.49
C ALA A 265 -4.61 -15.67 -2.16
N GLU A 266 -4.92 -16.82 -1.58
CA GLU A 266 -6.30 -17.24 -1.27
C GLU A 266 -6.82 -16.66 0.06
N ASN A 267 -5.94 -16.30 1.02
CA ASN A 267 -6.38 -15.83 2.35
C ASN A 267 -6.14 -14.33 2.60
N TYR A 268 -5.28 -13.67 1.83
CA TYR A 268 -4.88 -12.27 2.05
C TYR A 268 -5.16 -11.41 0.82
N THR A 269 -5.37 -10.12 1.04
CA THR A 269 -5.79 -9.15 0.01
C THR A 269 -4.66 -8.26 -0.48
N LEU A 270 -3.48 -8.31 0.15
CA LEU A 270 -2.33 -7.50 -0.23
C LEU A 270 -1.90 -7.78 -1.68
N PRO A 271 -1.50 -6.73 -2.41
CA PRO A 271 -1.40 -6.82 -3.87
C PRO A 271 -0.09 -7.48 -4.34
N TYR A 272 1.00 -7.38 -3.57
CA TYR A 272 2.32 -7.85 -3.98
C TYR A 272 3.09 -8.49 -2.85
N TYR A 273 3.69 -9.64 -3.13
CA TYR A 273 4.56 -10.31 -2.17
C TYR A 273 5.68 -11.09 -2.86
N THR A 274 6.70 -11.42 -2.07
CA THR A 274 7.87 -12.19 -2.52
C THR A 274 8.23 -13.24 -1.49
N LEU A 275 8.77 -14.36 -1.97
CA LEU A 275 9.57 -15.26 -1.14
C LEU A 275 11.03 -14.87 -1.33
N SER A 276 11.73 -14.55 -0.25
CA SER A 276 13.06 -13.94 -0.28
C SER A 276 14.07 -14.78 0.51
N PRO A 277 14.55 -15.91 -0.04
CA PRO A 277 15.65 -16.67 0.54
C PRO A 277 16.96 -15.88 0.47
N THR A 278 17.84 -16.11 1.45
CA THR A 278 19.25 -15.74 1.44
C THR A 278 20.07 -16.93 0.92
N TYR A 279 21.05 -16.65 0.08
CA TYR A 279 21.95 -17.66 -0.47
C TYR A 279 23.34 -17.08 -0.68
N SER A 280 24.35 -17.94 -0.78
CA SER A 280 25.74 -17.50 -0.96
C SER A 280 26.30 -17.97 -2.30
N ILE A 281 27.22 -17.22 -2.88
CA ILE A 281 27.89 -17.57 -4.14
C ILE A 281 29.39 -17.66 -3.89
N CYS A 282 29.98 -18.82 -4.14
CA CYS A 282 31.42 -19.00 -4.24
C CYS A 282 31.87 -18.81 -5.69
N LYS A 283 32.98 -18.09 -5.91
CA LYS A 283 33.56 -17.88 -7.25
C LYS A 283 33.92 -19.19 -7.96
N ASN A 284 34.34 -20.20 -7.19
CA ASN A 284 34.81 -21.48 -7.73
C ASN A 284 33.69 -22.54 -7.79
N HIS A 285 32.79 -22.55 -6.80
CA HIS A 285 31.78 -23.61 -6.63
C HIS A 285 30.34 -23.18 -6.89
N GLY A 286 30.09 -21.90 -7.14
CA GLY A 286 28.77 -21.37 -7.46
C GLY A 286 27.84 -21.29 -6.26
N TYR A 287 26.59 -21.69 -6.45
CA TYR A 287 25.50 -21.51 -5.48
C TYR A 287 25.67 -22.37 -4.22
N ILE A 288 25.53 -21.74 -3.07
CA ILE A 288 25.58 -22.33 -1.74
C ILE A 288 24.29 -21.95 -1.00
N ASN A 289 23.68 -22.93 -0.33
CA ASN A 289 22.45 -22.71 0.42
C ASN A 289 22.70 -21.87 1.67
N GLY A 290 21.82 -20.91 1.92
CA GLY A 290 21.85 -20.07 3.12
C GLY A 290 22.96 -19.01 3.14
N GLU A 291 23.04 -18.36 4.30
CA GLU A 291 24.05 -17.37 4.63
C GLU A 291 25.35 -18.05 5.10
N LYS A 292 26.30 -18.21 4.18
CA LYS A 292 27.62 -18.82 4.45
C LYS A 292 28.69 -17.92 3.90
N TYR A 293 29.40 -17.19 4.76
CA TYR A 293 30.48 -16.26 4.39
C TYR A 293 31.75 -16.95 3.88
N ILE A 294 31.91 -18.23 4.18
CA ILE A 294 33.06 -19.07 3.77
C ILE A 294 32.52 -20.29 3.02
N CYS A 295 33.19 -20.67 1.93
CA CYS A 295 32.83 -21.84 1.16
C CYS A 295 33.30 -23.12 1.88
N ASP A 296 32.39 -24.03 2.17
CA ASP A 296 32.71 -25.32 2.83
C ASP A 296 33.62 -26.25 2.00
N ILE A 297 33.80 -25.96 0.70
CA ILE A 297 34.55 -26.81 -0.23
C ILE A 297 35.99 -26.31 -0.43
N CYS A 298 36.21 -25.02 -0.69
CA CYS A 298 37.57 -24.46 -0.86
C CYS A 298 38.05 -23.53 0.26
N GLY A 299 37.20 -23.19 1.24
CA GLY A 299 37.57 -22.25 2.32
C GLY A 299 37.69 -20.78 1.89
N GLU A 300 37.37 -20.43 0.64
CA GLU A 300 37.37 -19.04 0.18
C GLU A 300 36.13 -18.26 0.64
N THR A 301 36.25 -16.93 0.70
CA THR A 301 35.12 -16.02 0.97
C THR A 301 34.06 -16.11 -0.11
N THR A 302 32.79 -16.06 0.29
CA THR A 302 31.63 -16.07 -0.60
C THR A 302 30.99 -14.68 -0.65
N GLU A 303 30.13 -14.48 -1.64
CA GLU A 303 29.19 -13.37 -1.65
C GLU A 303 27.83 -13.82 -1.10
N VAL A 304 27.39 -13.26 0.02
CA VAL A 304 26.04 -13.52 0.57
C VAL A 304 25.05 -12.61 -0.14
N TYR A 305 24.09 -13.18 -0.87
CA TYR A 305 23.01 -12.46 -1.52
C TYR A 305 21.74 -12.56 -0.69
N SER A 306 21.16 -11.40 -0.40
CA SER A 306 19.79 -11.29 0.10
C SER A 306 19.06 -10.18 -0.64
N ARG A 307 17.75 -10.07 -0.42
CA ARG A 307 16.95 -8.98 -0.96
C ARG A 307 17.07 -7.77 -0.03
N ILE A 308 17.59 -6.67 -0.54
CA ILE A 308 17.80 -5.45 0.26
C ILE A 308 16.49 -4.70 0.48
N THR A 309 15.79 -4.44 -0.61
CA THR A 309 14.48 -3.80 -0.67
C THR A 309 13.68 -4.61 -1.67
N GLY A 310 13.85 -4.39 -2.98
CA GLY A 310 13.17 -5.16 -4.00
C GLY A 310 14.07 -5.93 -5.00
N TYR A 311 15.38 -5.94 -4.82
CA TYR A 311 16.27 -6.74 -5.67
C TYR A 311 17.38 -7.38 -4.86
N TYR A 312 17.99 -8.42 -5.43
CA TYR A 312 19.09 -9.14 -4.82
C TYR A 312 20.39 -8.38 -5.02
N ARG A 313 21.13 -8.20 -3.94
CA ARG A 313 22.45 -7.58 -3.95
C ARG A 313 23.32 -8.24 -2.88
N PRO A 314 24.63 -8.39 -3.11
CA PRO A 314 25.50 -8.91 -2.06
C PRO A 314 25.47 -8.03 -0.81
N VAL A 315 25.30 -8.64 0.36
CA VAL A 315 25.15 -7.96 1.67
C VAL A 315 26.38 -7.09 1.97
N GLN A 316 27.58 -7.51 1.58
CA GLN A 316 28.80 -6.72 1.75
C GLN A 316 28.78 -5.37 1.00
N ASN A 317 27.88 -5.20 0.03
CA ASN A 317 27.74 -3.96 -0.74
C ASN A 317 26.59 -3.07 -0.24
N TRP A 318 25.95 -3.43 0.88
CA TRP A 318 24.85 -2.67 1.45
C TRP A 318 25.38 -1.48 2.25
N ASN A 319 24.57 -0.43 2.37
CA ASN A 319 24.91 0.68 3.26
C ASN A 319 24.77 0.27 4.73
N GLU A 320 25.41 1.01 5.63
CA GLU A 320 25.50 0.67 7.05
C GLU A 320 24.13 0.40 7.70
N GLY A 321 23.10 1.21 7.42
CA GLY A 321 21.78 1.01 8.01
C GLY A 321 21.07 -0.23 7.45
N LYS A 322 21.19 -0.52 6.15
CA LYS A 322 20.65 -1.78 5.59
C LYS A 322 21.41 -3.00 6.09
N THR A 323 22.71 -2.89 6.34
CA THR A 323 23.50 -3.94 6.98
C THR A 323 23.07 -4.17 8.43
N GLN A 324 22.73 -3.11 9.17
CA GLN A 324 22.17 -3.26 10.52
C GLN A 324 20.76 -3.88 10.48
N GLU A 325 19.88 -3.39 9.61
CA GLU A 325 18.55 -3.97 9.40
C GLU A 325 18.62 -5.47 9.08
N PHE A 326 19.60 -5.89 8.26
CA PHE A 326 19.82 -7.31 7.95
C PHE A 326 20.20 -8.13 9.19
N LYS A 327 21.05 -7.59 10.06
CA LYS A 327 21.48 -8.26 11.31
C LYS A 327 20.34 -8.40 12.32
N ASP A 328 19.48 -7.39 12.40
CA ASP A 328 18.36 -7.37 13.34
C ASP A 328 17.20 -8.26 12.88
N ARG A 329 17.19 -8.63 11.60
CA ARG A 329 16.07 -9.31 10.96
C ARG A 329 15.91 -10.73 11.48
N LYS A 330 14.70 -11.02 11.97
CA LYS A 330 14.24 -12.39 12.21
C LYS A 330 13.72 -12.95 10.89
N LEU A 331 14.23 -14.11 10.50
CA LEU A 331 13.81 -14.80 9.28
C LEU A 331 12.58 -15.66 9.58
N TYR A 332 11.66 -15.75 8.62
CA TYR A 332 10.46 -16.57 8.78
C TYR A 332 10.80 -18.05 8.74
N ASP A 333 10.33 -18.78 9.73
CA ASP A 333 10.53 -20.21 9.89
C ASP A 333 9.33 -20.96 9.29
N LEU A 334 9.52 -21.50 8.09
CA LEU A 334 8.44 -22.20 7.39
C LEU A 334 8.22 -23.62 7.91
N GLU A 335 9.14 -24.19 8.70
CA GLU A 335 9.00 -25.53 9.26
C GLU A 335 8.17 -25.53 10.55
N LYS A 336 8.25 -24.46 11.36
CA LYS A 336 7.37 -24.28 12.53
C LYS A 336 5.91 -24.03 12.16
N ASN A 337 5.66 -23.57 10.94
CA ASN A 337 4.31 -23.33 10.43
C ASN A 337 3.68 -24.63 9.90
N ASP A 338 3.68 -25.69 10.73
CA ASP A 338 3.03 -27.00 10.49
C ASP A 338 1.52 -26.89 10.20
N SER A 339 0.93 -25.71 10.36
CA SER A 339 -0.40 -25.32 9.89
C SER A 339 -0.50 -25.16 8.35
N LEU A 340 0.47 -25.64 7.57
CA LEU A 340 0.30 -25.84 6.13
C LEU A 340 -0.83 -26.83 5.79
N ASP A 341 -1.31 -27.59 6.77
CA ASP A 341 -2.47 -28.49 6.65
C ASP A 341 -3.79 -27.92 7.20
N ASP A 342 -3.79 -26.71 7.78
CA ASP A 342 -5.06 -26.07 8.15
C ASP A 342 -5.82 -25.61 6.90
N GLU A 343 -7.10 -26.00 6.83
CA GLU A 343 -8.07 -25.56 5.85
C GLU A 343 -8.09 -24.03 5.73
N PRO A 344 -8.49 -23.47 4.56
CA PRO A 344 -8.64 -22.03 4.40
C PRO A 344 -9.42 -21.45 5.59
N ARG A 345 -8.86 -20.42 6.23
CA ARG A 345 -9.53 -19.70 7.32
C ARG A 345 -10.63 -18.85 6.68
N ILE A 346 -11.74 -19.50 6.33
CA ILE A 346 -12.95 -18.83 5.83
C ILE A 346 -13.60 -18.12 7.01
N SER A 347 -13.34 -16.82 7.14
CA SER A 347 -14.30 -15.89 7.74
C SER A 347 -14.82 -14.98 6.63
N HIS A 348 -15.77 -15.52 5.86
CA HIS A 348 -16.96 -14.88 5.28
C HIS A 348 -17.46 -15.81 4.17
N GLN A 349 -18.58 -16.49 4.47
CA GLN A 349 -19.25 -17.39 3.54
C GLN A 349 -19.75 -16.62 2.32
N SER A 350 -19.25 -16.98 1.13
CA SER A 350 -19.93 -16.75 -0.13
C SER A 350 -20.14 -18.10 -0.81
N GLU A 351 -21.32 -18.70 -0.62
CA GLU A 351 -21.77 -19.77 -1.50
C GLU A 351 -22.56 -19.16 -2.65
N ALA A 352 -21.99 -19.27 -3.84
CA ALA A 352 -22.69 -19.01 -5.09
C ALA A 352 -23.68 -20.15 -5.34
N ALA A 353 -24.97 -19.83 -5.36
CA ALA A 353 -26.01 -20.69 -5.89
C ALA A 353 -26.88 -19.91 -6.88
N ASP A 354 -26.68 -20.24 -8.14
CA ASP A 354 -27.48 -19.87 -9.31
C ASP A 354 -28.98 -20.15 -9.06
N LYS A 355 -29.81 -19.10 -9.06
CA LYS A 355 -31.27 -19.19 -9.22
C LYS A 355 -31.84 -17.89 -9.77
N THR A 356 -32.22 -17.98 -11.04
CA THR A 356 -33.05 -17.03 -11.79
C THR A 356 -34.42 -16.87 -11.12
N LEU A 357 -34.83 -15.64 -10.78
CA LEU A 357 -36.22 -15.30 -10.45
C LEU A 357 -36.48 -13.81 -10.76
N GLU A 358 -37.27 -13.58 -11.81
CA GLU A 358 -37.80 -12.28 -12.20
C GLU A 358 -38.77 -11.73 -11.14
N LYS A 359 -38.58 -10.48 -10.71
CA LYS A 359 -39.65 -9.63 -10.17
C LYS A 359 -39.47 -8.18 -10.61
N SER A 360 -40.55 -7.60 -11.15
CA SER A 360 -40.69 -6.21 -11.56
C SER A 360 -40.86 -5.27 -10.36
N VAL A 361 -40.26 -4.08 -10.43
CA VAL A 361 -40.45 -2.98 -9.47
C VAL A 361 -40.64 -1.67 -10.25
N GLY A 362 -41.52 -0.80 -9.74
CA GLY A 362 -42.26 0.23 -10.46
C GLY A 362 -41.53 1.53 -10.88
N ASP A 363 -42.28 2.36 -11.60
CA ASP A 363 -41.88 3.50 -12.46
C ASP A 363 -41.58 4.84 -11.74
N GLU A 364 -41.05 4.86 -10.51
CA GLU A 364 -40.73 6.14 -9.81
C GLU A 364 -39.23 6.29 -9.48
N GLU A 365 -38.70 7.51 -9.66
CA GLU A 365 -37.33 7.88 -9.26
C GLU A 365 -37.23 7.90 -7.73
N LYS A 366 -36.45 6.98 -7.17
CA LYS A 366 -36.34 6.78 -5.72
C LYS A 366 -34.89 6.91 -5.25
N LEU A 367 -34.66 7.78 -4.27
CA LEU A 367 -33.35 7.95 -3.62
C LEU A 367 -33.34 7.30 -2.25
N LEU A 368 -32.44 6.33 -2.04
CA LEU A 368 -32.29 5.60 -0.78
C LEU A 368 -30.89 5.82 -0.21
N LEU A 369 -30.79 6.40 0.98
CA LEU A 369 -29.53 6.56 1.72
C LEU A 369 -29.38 5.43 2.74
N PHE A 370 -28.50 4.48 2.46
CA PHE A 370 -28.15 3.39 3.36
C PHE A 370 -27.20 3.87 4.45
N THR A 371 -27.55 3.60 5.71
CA THR A 371 -26.79 3.98 6.90
C THR A 371 -26.65 2.81 7.88
N THR A 372 -25.62 2.84 8.74
CA THR A 372 -25.49 1.93 9.89
C THR A 372 -25.40 2.74 11.18
N LYS A 373 -25.64 2.11 12.34
CA LYS A 373 -25.64 2.84 13.63
C LYS A 373 -24.28 3.38 14.01
N THR A 374 -23.21 2.70 13.59
CA THR A 374 -21.81 3.05 13.90
C THR A 374 -21.14 3.86 12.81
N CYS A 375 -21.86 4.25 11.75
CA CYS A 375 -21.31 4.93 10.59
C CYS A 375 -20.86 6.38 10.91
N PRO A 376 -19.56 6.69 10.95
CA PRO A 376 -19.07 8.02 11.31
C PRO A 376 -19.40 9.07 10.23
N ASN A 377 -19.46 8.64 8.97
CA ASN A 377 -19.62 9.51 7.81
C ASN A 377 -21.08 9.67 7.34
N CYS A 378 -22.03 8.94 7.95
CA CYS A 378 -23.44 9.00 7.57
C CYS A 378 -24.08 10.35 7.91
N GLN A 379 -23.61 11.03 8.95
CA GLN A 379 -24.09 12.37 9.27
C GLN A 379 -23.63 13.40 8.24
N ALA A 380 -22.39 13.30 7.75
CA ALA A 380 -21.88 14.17 6.69
C ALA A 380 -22.68 13.99 5.39
N ALA A 381 -22.95 12.73 5.00
CA ALA A 381 -23.77 12.43 3.83
C ALA A 381 -25.19 13.02 3.91
N LYS A 382 -25.84 12.97 5.08
CA LYS A 382 -27.14 13.60 5.32
C LYS A 382 -27.07 15.13 5.15
N ILE A 383 -26.04 15.76 5.69
CA ILE A 383 -25.85 17.22 5.57
C ILE A 383 -25.71 17.64 4.11
N PHE A 384 -24.92 16.90 3.30
CA PHE A 384 -24.74 17.23 1.88
C PHE A 384 -26.05 17.18 1.10
N LEU A 385 -26.86 16.12 1.29
CA LEU A 385 -28.14 15.98 0.61
C LEU A 385 -29.18 17.02 1.07
N GLN A 386 -29.18 17.36 2.36
CA GLN A 386 -30.04 18.42 2.92
C GLN A 386 -29.65 19.81 2.39
N GLN A 387 -28.36 20.13 2.32
CA GLN A 387 -27.88 21.39 1.77
C GLN A 387 -28.22 21.54 0.28
N ALA A 388 -28.25 20.44 -0.46
CA ALA A 388 -28.66 20.40 -1.85
C ALA A 388 -30.18 20.35 -2.06
N ASN A 389 -30.98 20.34 -0.98
CA ASN A 389 -32.44 20.25 -1.00
C ASN A 389 -32.96 19.00 -1.76
N ILE A 390 -32.25 17.88 -1.66
CA ILE A 390 -32.59 16.61 -2.31
C ILE A 390 -33.43 15.77 -1.34
N SER A 391 -34.57 15.27 -1.80
CA SER A 391 -35.42 14.34 -1.03
C SER A 391 -34.88 12.91 -1.13
N TYR A 392 -34.76 12.21 0.00
CA TYR A 392 -34.26 10.83 0.08
C TYR A 392 -34.89 10.08 1.26
N GLU A 393 -34.94 8.76 1.17
CA GLU A 393 -35.36 7.87 2.25
C GLU A 393 -34.13 7.29 2.96
N ILE A 394 -34.16 7.24 4.30
CA ILE A 394 -33.07 6.63 5.08
C ILE A 394 -33.37 5.16 5.28
N VAL A 395 -32.43 4.30 4.89
CA VAL A 395 -32.51 2.85 5.10
C VAL A 395 -31.43 2.44 6.10
N GLU A 396 -31.83 1.90 7.25
CA GLU A 396 -30.87 1.26 8.17
C GLU A 396 -30.49 -0.10 7.61
N ALA A 397 -29.26 -0.27 7.15
CA ALA A 397 -28.77 -1.48 6.50
C ALA A 397 -28.94 -2.72 7.40
N GLU A 398 -28.68 -2.57 8.71
CA GLU A 398 -28.83 -3.63 9.73
C GLU A 398 -30.27 -4.15 9.89
N LYS A 399 -31.28 -3.39 9.46
CA LYS A 399 -32.71 -3.74 9.61
C LYS A 399 -33.37 -4.11 8.29
N ASN A 400 -32.67 -3.95 7.17
CA ASN A 400 -33.24 -4.06 5.82
C ASN A 400 -32.33 -4.92 4.92
N GLU A 401 -32.07 -6.15 5.34
CA GLU A 401 -31.19 -7.10 4.63
C GLU A 401 -31.65 -7.36 3.18
N ASP A 402 -32.96 -7.35 2.93
CA ASP A 402 -33.53 -7.51 1.59
C ASP A 402 -33.11 -6.38 0.64
N LEU A 403 -33.12 -5.13 1.11
CA LEU A 403 -32.71 -3.97 0.31
C LEU A 403 -31.18 -3.89 0.18
N VAL A 404 -30.45 -4.26 1.22
CA VAL A 404 -28.98 -4.37 1.18
C VAL A 404 -28.56 -5.39 0.13
N SER A 405 -29.25 -6.53 0.04
CA SER A 405 -28.98 -7.56 -0.95
C SER A 405 -29.43 -7.13 -2.36
N LEU A 406 -30.62 -6.53 -2.48
CA LEU A 406 -31.17 -6.07 -3.77
C LEU A 406 -30.26 -5.05 -4.48
N TYR A 407 -29.70 -4.12 -3.73
CA TYR A 407 -28.78 -3.11 -4.26
C TYR A 407 -27.32 -3.41 -3.90
N GLU A 408 -26.96 -4.64 -3.54
CA GLU A 408 -25.57 -5.05 -3.26
C GLU A 408 -24.76 -4.08 -2.37
N ILE A 409 -25.38 -3.54 -1.32
CA ILE A 409 -24.79 -2.50 -0.47
C ILE A 409 -23.70 -3.10 0.43
N ARG A 410 -22.44 -2.74 0.19
CA ARG A 410 -21.28 -3.26 0.94
C ARG A 410 -20.77 -2.34 2.04
N SER A 411 -21.17 -1.07 2.06
CA SER A 411 -20.72 -0.10 3.06
C SER A 411 -21.72 1.03 3.26
N ALA A 412 -21.63 1.70 4.41
CA ALA A 412 -22.41 2.89 4.73
C ALA A 412 -21.47 4.09 4.96
N PRO A 413 -21.83 5.31 4.51
CA PRO A 413 -23.06 5.63 3.79
C PRO A 413 -22.98 5.24 2.31
N THR A 414 -24.09 4.77 1.74
CA THR A 414 -24.23 4.58 0.29
C THR A 414 -25.57 5.16 -0.15
N LEU A 415 -25.56 6.05 -1.14
CA LEU A 415 -26.77 6.57 -1.77
C LEU A 415 -27.08 5.77 -3.03
N VAL A 416 -28.28 5.22 -3.12
CA VAL A 416 -28.81 4.59 -4.32
C VAL A 416 -29.78 5.55 -4.98
N VAL A 417 -29.57 5.81 -6.26
CA VAL A 417 -30.49 6.55 -7.13
C VAL A 417 -31.10 5.53 -8.07
N GLN A 418 -32.36 5.17 -7.84
CA GLN A 418 -33.11 4.23 -8.67
C GLN A 418 -33.96 4.98 -9.69
N ASN A 419 -33.85 4.59 -10.95
CA ASN A 419 -34.64 5.07 -12.08
C ASN A 419 -35.31 3.86 -12.77
N GLY A 420 -36.51 3.51 -12.31
CA GLY A 420 -37.22 2.33 -12.78
C GLY A 420 -36.44 1.03 -12.49
N ALA A 421 -36.08 0.30 -13.55
CA ALA A 421 -35.34 -0.95 -13.45
C ALA A 421 -33.81 -0.79 -13.29
N GLU A 422 -33.27 0.40 -13.52
CA GLU A 422 -31.84 0.69 -13.36
C GLU A 422 -31.58 1.46 -12.07
N TYR A 423 -30.41 1.26 -11.47
CA TYR A 423 -29.98 2.04 -10.33
C TYR A 423 -28.50 2.43 -10.46
N LYS A 424 -28.13 3.52 -9.80
CA LYS A 424 -26.73 3.94 -9.60
C LYS A 424 -26.44 4.07 -8.11
N GLN A 425 -25.20 3.72 -7.72
CA GLN A 425 -24.74 3.83 -6.34
C GLN A 425 -23.65 4.90 -6.22
N TYR A 426 -23.72 5.65 -5.13
CA TYR A 426 -22.69 6.59 -4.69
C TYR A 426 -22.24 6.15 -3.30
N VAL A 427 -21.16 5.37 -3.28
CA VAL A 427 -20.58 4.79 -2.06
C VAL A 427 -19.71 5.84 -1.38
N ASN A 428 -19.76 5.96 -0.05
CA ASN A 428 -19.06 6.93 0.80
C ASN A 428 -19.59 8.38 0.71
N ALA A 429 -19.26 9.19 1.73
CA ALA A 429 -19.78 10.55 1.86
C ALA A 429 -19.25 11.53 0.79
N SER A 430 -18.05 11.30 0.23
CA SER A 430 -17.46 12.17 -0.80
C SER A 430 -18.19 12.04 -2.14
N ASN A 431 -18.51 10.81 -2.54
CA ASN A 431 -19.28 10.56 -3.76
C ASN A 431 -20.71 11.08 -3.64
N ILE A 432 -21.33 10.96 -2.45
CA ILE A 432 -22.66 11.51 -2.16
C ILE A 432 -22.64 13.04 -2.24
N ARG A 433 -21.58 13.68 -1.74
CA ARG A 433 -21.38 15.13 -1.88
C ARG A 433 -21.29 15.55 -3.35
N SER A 434 -20.48 14.85 -4.14
CA SER A 434 -20.32 15.13 -5.57
C SER A 434 -21.64 14.98 -6.33
N PHE A 435 -22.45 13.99 -5.98
CA PHE A 435 -23.81 13.84 -6.51
C PHE A 435 -24.69 15.05 -6.14
N ALA A 436 -24.70 15.41 -4.86
CA ALA A 436 -25.49 16.54 -4.36
C ALA A 436 -25.15 17.87 -5.05
N GLU A 437 -23.85 18.15 -5.23
CA GLU A 437 -23.36 19.34 -5.95
C GLU A 437 -23.68 19.32 -7.45
N SER A 438 -23.76 18.13 -8.06
CA SER A 438 -24.12 17.97 -9.48
C SER A 438 -25.61 18.23 -9.75
N CYS A 439 -26.47 17.94 -8.77
CA CYS A 439 -27.91 18.20 -8.84
C CYS A 439 -28.28 19.68 -8.61
N CYS A 440 -27.50 20.44 -7.83
CA CYS A 440 -27.72 21.88 -7.65
C CYS A 440 -27.40 22.76 -8.88
N ASN A 441 -26.67 22.22 -9.86
CA ASN A 441 -26.27 22.93 -11.08
C ASN A 441 -27.16 22.62 -12.30
N LYS A 442 -28.29 21.94 -12.09
CA LYS A 442 -29.38 21.78 -13.05
C LYS A 442 -30.60 22.55 -12.55
#